data_AF-A0A1Q6JWB8-F1
#
_entry.id   AF-A0A1Q6JWB8-F1
#
_cell.length_a   1.000
_cell.length_b   1.000
_cell.length_c   1.000
_cell.angle_alpha   90.00
_cell.angle_beta   90.00
_cell.angle_gamma   90.00
#
_symmetry.space_group_name_H-M   'P 1'
#
loop_
_entity.id
_entity.type
_entity.pdbx_description
1 polymer ?
#
loop_
_entity_poly.entity_id
_entity_poly.type
_entity_poly.pdbx_seq_one_letter_code
_entity_poly.pdbx_strand_id
1 'polypeptide(L)'
;MNKKKRKMLFVIISIFILLVIIILILITKLKEDNSDTYIDENGNVIKIEPEGDNEADVMSYENEKLKNTTYFFNIESYINNYLNAIKLENTLEIMNVLSEDFISENNLTKGNVIENIEKSYEFLALEIYETRDDSLYSYIVGGTINDGMYNINKYYVFNLDLENYTYSITPLYNKNYNNIEEIKIKNKLTNIKENSHNKFEFKKFNNESIVKKYITYYTGLQKNNPEKAYEMLDNEYKEIRFQNNYNNFLYYINQMNSNSKLDTNLKSLSEGSYNGKEAYIIKTEKDNRYTIIEDSPMEFTMILDDYSIVTESFKNKYKKSTDTKKIATNVDKVMKMINTYDYVGLYNLLDYDYKNNNFANIDILINYINDNFYNSNIYEIKNIKTQNNSYISEIKVYKNNEQDSEYNNKKIIIKLGEDTNFTILFE
;
A
#
# COMPACT_ATOMS: atom_id res chain seq x y z
N MET A 1 -29.18 33.61 -64.93
CA MET A 1 -27.76 33.67 -64.51
C MET A 1 -26.85 33.27 -65.67
N ASN A 2 -25.90 34.12 -66.08
CA ASN A 2 -25.00 33.86 -67.23
C ASN A 2 -24.22 32.53 -67.02
N LYS A 3 -23.95 31.79 -68.11
CA LYS A 3 -23.27 30.48 -68.14
C LYS A 3 -21.97 30.47 -67.32
N LYS A 4 -21.23 31.59 -67.29
CA LYS A 4 -20.04 31.80 -66.44
C LYS A 4 -20.36 31.81 -64.93
N LYS A 5 -21.41 32.55 -64.51
CA LYS A 5 -21.87 32.61 -63.11
C LYS A 5 -22.48 31.27 -62.64
N ARG A 6 -23.14 30.52 -63.53
CA ARG A 6 -23.58 29.13 -63.25
C ARG A 6 -22.41 28.19 -63.01
N LYS A 7 -21.39 28.21 -63.87
CA LYS A 7 -20.17 27.41 -63.63
C LYS A 7 -19.47 27.78 -62.33
N MET A 8 -19.36 29.07 -62.00
CA MET A 8 -18.73 29.52 -60.76
C MET A 8 -19.52 29.09 -59.51
N LEU A 9 -20.86 29.16 -59.55
CA LEU A 9 -21.71 28.68 -58.45
C LEU A 9 -21.58 27.16 -58.27
N PHE A 10 -21.53 26.38 -59.36
CA PHE A 10 -21.31 24.94 -59.29
C PHE A 10 -19.95 24.59 -58.67
N VAL A 11 -18.88 25.32 -59.04
CA VAL A 11 -17.54 25.13 -58.44
C VAL A 11 -17.56 25.45 -56.94
N ILE A 12 -18.23 26.52 -56.51
CA ILE A 12 -18.34 26.89 -55.09
C ILE A 12 -19.11 25.82 -54.30
N ILE A 13 -20.22 25.31 -54.85
CA ILE A 13 -21.01 24.24 -54.22
C ILE A 13 -20.21 22.94 -54.13
N SER A 14 -19.47 22.58 -55.19
CA SER A 14 -18.59 21.40 -55.17
C SER A 14 -17.48 21.50 -54.13
N ILE A 15 -16.87 22.69 -53.97
CA ILE A 15 -15.85 22.93 -52.94
C ILE A 15 -16.46 22.85 -51.53
N PHE A 16 -17.67 23.41 -51.34
CA PHE A 16 -18.37 23.37 -50.07
C PHE A 16 -18.73 21.93 -49.66
N ILE A 17 -19.23 21.12 -50.60
CA ILE A 17 -19.54 19.70 -50.36
C ILE A 17 -18.25 18.93 -50.01
N LEU A 18 -17.13 19.21 -50.67
CA LEU A 18 -15.85 18.59 -50.35
C LEU A 18 -15.39 18.94 -48.93
N LEU A 19 -15.57 20.20 -48.51
CA LEU A 19 -15.29 20.66 -47.15
C LEU A 19 -16.15 19.96 -46.10
N VAL A 20 -17.45 19.78 -46.36
CA VAL A 20 -18.36 19.06 -45.47
C VAL A 20 -17.97 17.58 -45.34
N ILE A 21 -17.56 16.94 -46.44
CA ILE A 21 -17.07 15.55 -46.42
C ILE A 21 -15.78 15.44 -45.60
N ILE A 22 -14.85 16.40 -45.74
CA ILE A 22 -13.61 16.43 -44.93
C ILE A 22 -13.93 16.61 -43.44
N ILE A 23 -14.89 17.47 -43.10
CA ILE A 23 -15.35 17.68 -41.71
C ILE A 23 -16.01 16.40 -41.16
N LEU A 24 -16.83 15.71 -41.96
CA LEU A 24 -17.44 14.44 -41.55
C LEU A 24 -16.39 13.35 -41.33
N ILE A 25 -15.36 13.26 -42.19
CA ILE A 25 -14.23 12.33 -42.01
C ILE A 25 -13.41 12.66 -40.75
N LEU A 26 -13.25 13.95 -40.42
CA LEU A 26 -12.62 14.40 -39.17
C LEU A 26 -13.47 14.02 -37.95
N ILE A 27 -14.79 14.17 -38.01
CA ILE A 27 -15.70 13.78 -36.93
C ILE A 27 -15.72 12.25 -36.73
N THR A 28 -15.66 11.46 -37.81
CA THR A 28 -15.56 10.00 -37.68
C THR A 28 -14.20 9.56 -37.12
N LYS A 29 -13.10 10.25 -37.46
CA LYS A 29 -11.79 10.03 -36.82
C LYS A 29 -11.74 10.46 -35.35
N LEU A 30 -12.56 11.43 -34.94
CA LEU A 30 -12.69 11.86 -33.54
C LEU A 30 -13.62 10.93 -32.72
N LYS A 31 -14.46 10.12 -33.39
CA LYS A 31 -15.39 9.18 -32.73
C LYS A 31 -14.83 7.77 -32.54
N GLU A 32 -13.59 7.51 -32.94
CA GLU A 32 -12.97 6.17 -32.90
C GLU A 32 -11.85 6.01 -31.86
N ASP A 33 -11.57 7.02 -31.04
CA ASP A 33 -10.63 6.90 -29.91
C ASP A 33 -11.37 7.18 -28.59
N ASN A 34 -12.11 6.20 -28.07
CA ASN A 34 -12.46 6.14 -26.64
C ASN A 34 -11.24 5.69 -25.82
N SER A 35 -10.10 6.36 -26.02
CA SER A 35 -8.88 6.13 -25.27
C SER A 35 -8.55 7.43 -24.54
N ASP A 36 -8.59 7.40 -23.21
CA ASP A 36 -8.21 8.53 -22.38
C ASP A 36 -6.76 8.92 -22.69
N THR A 37 -6.53 10.21 -22.94
CA THR A 37 -5.18 10.78 -23.14
C THR A 37 -4.63 11.30 -21.82
N TYR A 38 -3.43 10.85 -21.45
CA TYR A 38 -2.73 11.22 -20.21
C TYR A 38 -1.50 12.07 -20.52
N ILE A 39 -1.10 12.91 -19.57
CA ILE A 39 0.16 13.66 -19.58
C ILE A 39 1.07 13.07 -18.51
N ASP A 40 2.26 12.59 -18.89
CA ASP A 40 3.25 12.08 -17.94
C ASP A 40 3.92 13.21 -17.15
N GLU A 41 4.69 12.83 -16.14
CA GLU A 41 5.49 13.71 -15.27
C GLU A 41 6.53 14.57 -16.02
N ASN A 42 6.78 14.27 -17.30
CA ASN A 42 7.64 15.02 -18.21
C ASN A 42 6.86 15.83 -19.27
N GLY A 43 5.53 15.84 -19.21
CA GLY A 43 4.67 16.55 -20.15
C GLY A 43 4.34 15.79 -21.45
N ASN A 44 4.63 14.50 -21.56
CA ASN A 44 4.36 13.70 -22.75
C ASN A 44 2.95 13.12 -22.74
N VAL A 45 2.31 13.10 -23.92
CA VAL A 45 0.97 12.53 -24.10
C VAL A 45 1.07 11.03 -24.39
N ILE A 46 0.39 10.21 -23.59
CA ILE A 46 0.30 8.75 -23.75
C ILE A 46 -1.17 8.33 -23.88
N LYS A 47 -1.47 7.39 -24.79
CA LYS A 47 -2.79 6.79 -24.97
C LYS A 47 -2.90 5.50 -24.18
N ILE A 48 -4.01 5.29 -23.47
CA ILE A 48 -4.33 4.03 -22.79
C ILE A 48 -5.68 3.53 -23.31
N GLU A 49 -5.74 2.24 -23.66
CA GLU A 49 -7.00 1.57 -23.97
C GLU A 49 -7.68 1.15 -22.65
N PRO A 50 -8.97 1.47 -22.44
CA PRO A 50 -9.71 0.94 -21.30
C PRO A 50 -9.82 -0.58 -21.46
N GLU A 51 -9.34 -1.34 -20.45
CA GLU A 51 -9.70 -2.75 -20.34
C GLU A 51 -11.21 -2.82 -20.07
N GLY A 52 -11.96 -3.15 -21.12
CA GLY A 52 -13.39 -3.34 -21.06
C GLY A 52 -13.73 -4.69 -20.45
N ASP A 53 -14.41 -4.67 -19.29
CA ASP A 53 -15.17 -5.83 -18.85
C ASP A 53 -16.40 -5.99 -19.76
N ASN A 54 -16.43 -7.12 -20.46
CA ASN A 54 -17.61 -7.59 -21.17
C ASN A 54 -18.58 -8.16 -20.13
N GLU A 55 -19.74 -7.52 -19.98
CA GLU A 55 -21.07 -8.13 -20.17
C GLU A 55 -22.13 -7.23 -19.52
N ALA A 56 -23.10 -6.83 -20.35
CA ALA A 56 -24.29 -6.14 -19.90
C ALA A 56 -25.22 -7.16 -19.23
N ASP A 57 -25.33 -7.11 -17.91
CA ASP A 57 -26.42 -7.76 -17.19
C ASP A 57 -26.98 -6.86 -16.07
N VAL A 58 -28.25 -6.50 -16.25
CA VAL A 58 -29.28 -6.13 -15.26
C VAL A 58 -28.84 -5.27 -14.05
N MET A 59 -29.20 -3.98 -14.10
CA MET A 59 -29.09 -3.01 -12.99
C MET A 59 -29.55 -3.58 -11.65
N SER A 60 -28.57 -3.87 -10.79
CA SER A 60 -28.69 -4.05 -9.35
C SER A 60 -27.94 -2.89 -8.71
N TYR A 61 -28.62 -2.05 -7.91
CA TYR A 61 -28.02 -0.94 -7.15
C TYR A 61 -27.25 -1.45 -5.92
N GLU A 62 -26.41 -2.46 -6.07
CA GLU A 62 -25.48 -2.87 -5.02
C GLU A 62 -24.16 -2.14 -5.26
N ASN A 63 -23.71 -1.35 -4.28
CA ASN A 63 -22.44 -0.64 -4.41
C ASN A 63 -21.31 -1.68 -4.53
N GLU A 64 -20.47 -1.56 -5.55
CA GLU A 64 -19.33 -2.46 -5.74
C GLU A 64 -18.07 -1.86 -5.11
N LYS A 65 -17.20 -2.69 -4.53
CA LYS A 65 -15.93 -2.20 -3.98
C LYS A 65 -15.02 -1.74 -5.12
N LEU A 66 -14.57 -0.49 -5.06
CA LEU A 66 -13.71 0.12 -6.07
C LEU A 66 -12.32 -0.53 -6.04
N LYS A 67 -11.98 -1.26 -7.11
CA LYS A 67 -10.67 -1.90 -7.27
C LYS A 67 -9.66 -1.06 -8.05
N ASN A 68 -10.11 -0.02 -8.76
CA ASN A 68 -9.23 0.80 -9.56
C ASN A 68 -8.39 1.74 -8.68
N THR A 69 -7.09 1.44 -8.56
CA THR A 69 -6.10 2.18 -7.77
C THR A 69 -5.99 3.65 -8.14
N THR A 70 -6.13 3.98 -9.44
CA THR A 70 -6.04 5.37 -9.91
C THR A 70 -7.25 6.17 -9.40
N TYR A 71 -8.46 5.65 -9.58
CA TYR A 71 -9.65 6.32 -9.06
C TYR A 71 -9.58 6.44 -7.53
N PHE A 72 -9.19 5.36 -6.83
CA PHE A 72 -9.13 5.33 -5.38
C PHE A 72 -8.29 6.48 -4.80
N PHE A 73 -7.03 6.58 -5.23
CA PHE A 73 -6.12 7.58 -4.69
C PHE A 73 -6.37 9.00 -5.23
N ASN A 74 -6.97 9.16 -6.41
CA ASN A 74 -7.42 10.49 -6.85
C ASN A 74 -8.57 10.99 -5.98
N ILE A 75 -9.59 10.15 -5.73
CA ILE A 75 -10.72 10.52 -4.86
C ILE A 75 -10.22 10.93 -3.47
N GLU A 76 -9.31 10.15 -2.87
CA GLU A 76 -8.68 10.51 -1.61
C GLU A 76 -7.93 11.85 -1.68
N SER A 77 -7.16 12.09 -2.76
CA SER A 77 -6.43 13.34 -2.96
C SER A 77 -7.37 14.55 -3.06
N TYR A 78 -8.48 14.43 -3.77
CA TYR A 78 -9.47 15.51 -3.90
C TYR A 78 -10.18 15.80 -2.59
N ILE A 79 -10.48 14.78 -1.78
CA ILE A 79 -10.99 14.97 -0.42
C ILE A 79 -9.97 15.71 0.45
N ASN A 80 -8.68 15.34 0.38
CA ASN A 80 -7.62 16.04 1.10
C ASN A 80 -7.42 17.49 0.62
N ASN A 81 -7.62 17.78 -0.67
CA ASN A 81 -7.61 19.16 -1.18
C ASN A 81 -8.74 19.99 -0.57
N TYR A 82 -9.96 19.44 -0.51
CA TYR A 82 -11.09 20.06 0.17
C TYR A 82 -10.77 20.34 1.66
N LEU A 83 -10.23 19.35 2.38
CA LEU A 83 -9.81 19.54 3.77
C LEU A 83 -8.71 20.61 3.91
N ASN A 84 -7.77 20.68 2.97
CA ASN A 84 -6.74 21.72 2.95
C ASN A 84 -7.35 23.12 2.69
N ALA A 85 -8.38 23.24 1.85
CA ALA A 85 -9.11 24.50 1.67
C ALA A 85 -9.77 24.98 2.97
N ILE A 86 -10.30 24.06 3.79
CA ILE A 86 -10.80 24.37 5.14
C ILE A 86 -9.68 24.89 6.03
N LYS A 87 -8.51 24.22 6.02
CA LYS A 87 -7.34 24.62 6.82
C LYS A 87 -6.86 26.04 6.49
N LEU A 88 -6.95 26.42 5.22
CA LEU A 88 -6.57 27.73 4.70
C LEU A 88 -7.71 28.76 4.76
N GLU A 89 -8.88 28.38 5.28
CA GLU A 89 -10.10 29.20 5.33
C GLU A 89 -10.53 29.75 3.95
N ASN A 90 -10.24 29.01 2.87
CA ASN A 90 -10.60 29.41 1.50
C ASN A 90 -12.08 29.12 1.20
N THR A 91 -12.96 30.00 1.69
CA THR A 91 -14.43 29.85 1.57
C THR A 91 -14.93 29.70 0.13
N LEU A 92 -14.25 30.27 -0.87
CA LEU A 92 -14.64 30.12 -2.27
C LEU A 92 -14.42 28.69 -2.76
N GLU A 93 -13.23 28.15 -2.52
CA GLU A 93 -12.86 26.80 -2.93
C GLU A 93 -13.71 25.75 -2.24
N ILE A 94 -13.92 25.90 -0.93
CA ILE A 94 -14.81 25.03 -0.13
C ILE A 94 -16.21 25.01 -0.75
N MET A 95 -16.82 26.17 -0.99
CA MET A 95 -18.19 26.25 -1.54
C MET A 95 -18.28 25.71 -2.97
N ASN A 96 -17.21 25.79 -3.76
CA ASN A 96 -17.20 25.36 -5.15
C ASN A 96 -17.12 23.85 -5.34
N VAL A 97 -16.62 23.11 -4.35
CA VAL A 97 -16.45 21.65 -4.44
C VAL A 97 -17.50 20.89 -3.64
N LEU A 98 -18.27 21.56 -2.78
CA LEU A 98 -19.38 20.94 -2.07
C LEU A 98 -20.56 20.64 -3.00
N SER A 99 -21.29 19.56 -2.73
CA SER A 99 -22.52 19.27 -3.47
C SER A 99 -23.61 20.30 -3.18
N GLU A 100 -24.43 20.59 -4.19
CA GLU A 100 -25.54 21.55 -4.06
C GLU A 100 -26.56 21.12 -2.99
N ASP A 101 -26.81 19.81 -2.89
CA ASP A 101 -27.66 19.23 -1.85
C ASP A 101 -27.12 19.51 -0.45
N PHE A 102 -25.82 19.29 -0.21
CA PHE A 102 -25.20 19.56 1.09
C PHE A 102 -25.22 21.04 1.45
N ILE A 103 -24.93 21.92 0.48
CA ILE A 103 -25.01 23.38 0.65
C ILE A 103 -26.43 23.78 1.05
N SER A 104 -27.44 23.25 0.37
CA SER A 104 -28.84 23.59 0.57
C SER A 104 -29.38 23.05 1.89
N GLU A 105 -29.10 21.79 2.21
CA GLU A 105 -29.52 21.14 3.46
C GLU A 105 -28.97 21.84 4.71
N ASN A 106 -27.75 22.41 4.62
CA ASN A 106 -27.07 23.05 5.74
C ASN A 106 -27.11 24.60 5.67
N ASN A 107 -27.81 25.19 4.70
CA ASN A 107 -27.88 26.65 4.50
C ASN A 107 -26.50 27.34 4.45
N LEU A 108 -25.56 26.74 3.71
CA LEU A 108 -24.18 27.22 3.65
C LEU A 108 -24.03 28.42 2.71
N THR A 109 -23.20 29.36 3.13
CA THR A 109 -22.82 30.56 2.41
C THR A 109 -21.33 30.80 2.62
N LYS A 110 -20.70 31.62 1.78
CA LYS A 110 -19.30 32.02 1.98
C LYS A 110 -19.05 32.67 3.36
N GLY A 111 -20.07 33.30 3.96
CA GLY A 111 -19.94 33.99 5.24
C GLY A 111 -20.04 33.08 6.47
N ASN A 112 -20.61 31.88 6.34
CA ASN A 112 -20.83 30.98 7.49
C ASN A 112 -20.21 29.58 7.31
N VAL A 113 -19.67 29.25 6.12
CA VAL A 113 -19.24 27.89 5.81
C VAL A 113 -18.20 27.34 6.79
N ILE A 114 -17.21 28.14 7.20
CA ILE A 114 -16.15 27.71 8.14
C ILE A 114 -16.70 27.32 9.51
N GLU A 115 -17.74 28.00 9.97
CA GLU A 115 -18.35 27.76 11.29
C GLU A 115 -19.33 26.59 11.29
N ASN A 116 -19.82 26.19 10.11
CA ASN A 116 -20.89 25.21 9.94
C ASN A 116 -20.42 23.89 9.28
N ILE A 117 -19.11 23.70 9.11
CA ILE A 117 -18.50 22.44 8.68
C ILE A 117 -17.50 21.94 9.71
N GLU A 118 -17.13 20.67 9.59
CA GLU A 118 -16.08 20.10 10.45
C GLU A 118 -14.72 20.75 10.19
N LYS A 119 -13.89 20.84 11.24
CA LYS A 119 -12.52 21.33 11.12
C LYS A 119 -11.68 20.41 10.23
N SER A 120 -10.67 21.00 9.59
CA SER A 120 -9.71 20.28 8.75
C SER A 120 -8.92 19.22 9.53
N TYR A 121 -8.57 18.14 8.82
CA TYR A 121 -7.67 17.06 9.24
C TYR A 121 -7.01 16.45 8.00
N GLU A 122 -6.06 15.53 8.21
CA GLU A 122 -5.51 14.70 7.13
C GLU A 122 -6.33 13.41 7.03
N PHE A 123 -6.86 13.10 5.84
CA PHE A 123 -7.72 11.95 5.62
C PHE A 123 -6.97 10.81 4.91
N LEU A 124 -7.19 9.59 5.38
CA LEU A 124 -6.73 8.36 4.74
C LEU A 124 -7.94 7.52 4.36
N ALA A 125 -8.16 7.32 3.05
CA ALA A 125 -9.19 6.41 2.58
C ALA A 125 -8.78 4.96 2.91
N LEU A 126 -9.73 4.14 3.35
CA LEU A 126 -9.52 2.73 3.65
C LEU A 126 -10.35 1.82 2.73
N GLU A 127 -11.52 2.30 2.33
CA GLU A 127 -12.43 1.57 1.46
C GLU A 127 -13.29 2.55 0.66
N ILE A 128 -13.57 2.20 -0.59
CA ILE A 128 -14.44 2.98 -1.48
C ILE A 128 -15.38 2.01 -2.17
N TYR A 129 -16.66 2.36 -2.19
CA TYR A 129 -17.66 1.67 -2.98
C TYR A 129 -18.19 2.60 -4.06
N GLU A 130 -18.36 2.08 -5.27
CA GLU A 130 -18.83 2.81 -6.42
C GLU A 130 -20.24 2.41 -6.84
N THR A 131 -20.95 3.38 -7.39
CA THR A 131 -22.20 3.20 -8.14
C THR A 131 -22.03 3.94 -9.46
N ARG A 132 -22.21 3.23 -10.56
CA ARG A 132 -22.06 3.79 -11.91
C ARG A 132 -23.44 3.98 -12.54
N ASP A 133 -23.69 5.18 -13.04
CA ASP A 133 -24.94 5.53 -13.71
C ASP A 133 -24.64 6.41 -14.93
N ASP A 134 -24.59 5.79 -16.12
CA ASP A 134 -24.17 6.41 -17.39
C ASP A 134 -22.82 7.13 -17.30
N SER A 135 -22.83 8.47 -17.23
CA SER A 135 -21.64 9.33 -17.14
C SER A 135 -21.41 9.90 -15.74
N LEU A 136 -22.30 9.61 -14.78
CA LEU A 136 -22.22 10.12 -13.42
C LEU A 136 -21.96 8.99 -12.43
N TYR A 137 -20.77 9.04 -11.83
CA TYR A 137 -20.30 8.01 -10.91
C TYR A 137 -20.35 8.59 -9.51
N SER A 138 -20.90 7.81 -8.57
CA SER A 138 -20.96 8.17 -7.16
C SER A 138 -20.16 7.18 -6.34
N TYR A 139 -19.35 7.69 -5.44
CA TYR A 139 -18.47 6.90 -4.58
C TYR A 139 -18.79 7.18 -3.13
N ILE A 140 -19.05 6.12 -2.36
CA ILE A 140 -19.06 6.18 -0.91
C ILE A 140 -17.63 5.91 -0.45
N VAL A 141 -17.04 6.87 0.26
CA VAL A 141 -15.65 6.80 0.69
C VAL A 141 -15.63 6.68 2.20
N GLY A 142 -15.04 5.59 2.70
CA GLY A 142 -14.80 5.35 4.11
C GLY A 142 -13.32 5.40 4.41
N GLY A 143 -12.98 6.05 5.52
CA GLY A 143 -11.59 6.18 5.93
C GLY A 143 -11.46 6.67 7.35
N THR A 144 -10.27 7.16 7.68
CA THR A 144 -9.93 7.64 9.02
C THR A 144 -9.12 8.92 8.97
N ILE A 145 -9.08 9.64 10.08
CA ILE A 145 -8.04 10.65 10.31
C ILE A 145 -6.66 9.96 10.31
N ASN A 146 -5.70 10.53 9.58
CA ASN A 146 -4.30 10.10 9.51
C ASN A 146 -3.48 10.75 10.63
N ASP A 147 -3.86 10.51 11.88
CA ASP A 147 -3.16 10.99 13.09
C ASP A 147 -2.21 9.92 13.68
N GLY A 148 -2.08 8.79 13.01
CA GLY A 148 -1.38 7.60 13.47
C GLY A 148 -2.21 6.68 14.38
N MET A 149 -3.28 7.17 15.01
CA MET A 149 -4.18 6.37 15.86
C MET A 149 -5.21 5.61 15.04
N TYR A 150 -5.67 6.20 13.92
CA TYR A 150 -6.58 5.58 12.96
C TYR A 150 -7.91 5.10 13.56
N ASN A 151 -8.43 5.82 14.56
CA ASN A 151 -9.60 5.43 15.34
C ASN A 151 -10.81 6.36 15.17
N ILE A 152 -10.70 7.38 14.32
CA ILE A 152 -11.80 8.31 14.03
C ILE A 152 -12.24 8.09 12.58
N ASN A 153 -13.30 7.32 12.42
CA ASN A 153 -13.89 7.04 11.12
C ASN A 153 -14.48 8.31 10.50
N LYS A 154 -14.25 8.49 9.20
CA LYS A 154 -14.73 9.61 8.39
C LYS A 154 -15.32 9.08 7.10
N TYR A 155 -16.41 9.71 6.67
CA TYR A 155 -17.16 9.29 5.49
C TYR A 155 -17.50 10.47 4.58
N TYR A 156 -17.50 10.19 3.29
CA TYR A 156 -17.83 11.14 2.23
C TYR A 156 -18.64 10.46 1.15
N VAL A 157 -19.45 11.24 0.43
CA VAL A 157 -19.87 10.88 -0.93
C VAL A 157 -19.10 11.77 -1.90
N PHE A 158 -18.40 11.15 -2.84
CA PHE A 158 -17.71 11.81 -3.94
C PHE A 158 -18.49 11.54 -5.22
N ASN A 159 -18.88 12.57 -5.97
CA ASN A 159 -19.54 12.41 -7.26
C ASN A 159 -18.63 12.92 -8.36
N LEU A 160 -18.56 12.17 -9.45
CA LEU A 160 -17.75 12.45 -10.63
C LEU A 160 -18.66 12.46 -11.86
N ASP A 161 -18.66 13.57 -12.58
CA ASP A 161 -19.32 13.74 -13.87
C ASP A 161 -18.25 13.61 -14.96
N LEU A 162 -18.27 12.49 -15.68
CA LEU A 162 -17.31 12.18 -16.74
C LEU A 162 -17.58 12.93 -18.05
N GLU A 163 -18.78 13.48 -18.24
CA GLU A 163 -19.08 14.32 -19.41
C GLU A 163 -18.43 15.70 -19.28
N ASN A 164 -18.52 16.29 -18.09
CA ASN A 164 -17.98 17.62 -17.81
C ASN A 164 -16.56 17.58 -17.18
N TYR A 165 -16.08 16.40 -16.80
CA TYR A 165 -14.86 16.23 -15.98
C TYR A 165 -14.90 17.10 -14.73
N THR A 166 -16.04 17.07 -14.02
CA THR A 166 -16.27 17.84 -12.80
C THR A 166 -16.59 16.93 -11.62
N TYR A 167 -16.35 17.41 -10.41
CA TYR A 167 -16.64 16.64 -9.20
C TYR A 167 -17.39 17.44 -8.15
N SER A 168 -17.99 16.73 -7.19
CA SER A 168 -18.53 17.33 -5.97
C SER A 168 -18.35 16.41 -4.77
N ILE A 169 -18.27 17.00 -3.58
CA ILE A 169 -18.04 16.31 -2.32
C ILE A 169 -19.21 16.58 -1.38
N THR A 170 -19.75 15.52 -0.78
CA THR A 170 -20.71 15.60 0.32
C THR A 170 -20.05 15.00 1.56
N PRO A 171 -19.57 15.85 2.49
CA PRO A 171 -19.06 15.36 3.76
C PRO A 171 -20.19 14.84 4.64
N LEU A 172 -19.97 13.73 5.35
CA LEU A 172 -21.02 13.05 6.11
C LEU A 172 -20.87 13.20 7.63
N TYR A 173 -20.24 14.27 8.11
CA TYR A 173 -19.86 14.46 9.52
C TYR A 173 -21.04 14.58 10.50
N ASN A 174 -22.23 14.94 10.00
CA ASN A 174 -23.43 15.17 10.84
C ASN A 174 -24.21 13.87 11.13
N LYS A 175 -23.72 12.72 10.68
CA LYS A 175 -24.40 11.42 10.79
C LYS A 175 -23.48 10.42 11.47
N ASN A 176 -24.01 9.73 12.46
CA ASN A 176 -23.30 8.64 13.14
C ASN A 176 -23.53 7.36 12.36
N TYR A 177 -22.57 6.98 11.53
CA TYR A 177 -22.54 5.68 10.84
C TYR A 177 -21.59 4.74 11.56
N ASN A 178 -22.02 3.50 11.82
CA ASN A 178 -21.14 2.50 12.42
C ASN A 178 -20.13 1.96 11.40
N ASN A 179 -20.57 1.82 10.15
CA ASN A 179 -19.79 1.33 9.02
C ASN A 179 -20.27 1.97 7.72
N ILE A 180 -19.50 1.79 6.65
CA ILE A 180 -19.78 2.36 5.33
C ILE A 180 -21.06 1.78 4.68
N GLU A 181 -21.42 0.54 5.00
CA GLU A 181 -22.56 -0.19 4.39
C GLU A 181 -23.91 0.43 4.76
N GLU A 182 -23.98 1.17 5.87
CA GLU A 182 -25.16 1.93 6.29
C GLU A 182 -25.45 3.13 5.37
N ILE A 183 -24.47 3.58 4.59
CA ILE A 183 -24.57 4.78 3.75
C ILE A 183 -25.28 4.43 2.45
N LYS A 184 -26.34 5.18 2.15
CA LYS A 184 -27.08 5.06 0.89
C LYS A 184 -27.06 6.38 0.14
N ILE A 185 -26.76 6.30 -1.16
CA ILE A 185 -26.84 7.44 -2.07
C ILE A 185 -28.33 7.68 -2.34
N LYS A 186 -28.86 8.81 -1.86
CA LYS A 186 -30.31 9.08 -1.89
C LYS A 186 -30.80 9.68 -3.20
N ASN A 187 -29.95 10.48 -3.86
CA ASN A 187 -30.34 11.30 -5.00
C ASN A 187 -29.49 10.92 -6.21
N LYS A 188 -30.16 10.65 -7.33
CA LYS A 188 -29.53 10.54 -8.64
C LYS A 188 -29.22 11.96 -9.13
N LEU A 189 -27.95 12.32 -9.15
CA LEU A 189 -27.49 13.58 -9.75
C LEU A 189 -27.61 13.48 -11.28
N THR A 190 -27.95 14.59 -11.93
CA THR A 190 -28.10 14.64 -13.40
C THR A 190 -26.90 15.24 -14.11
N ASN A 191 -26.17 16.15 -13.46
CA ASN A 191 -24.89 16.72 -13.91
C ASN A 191 -24.22 17.48 -12.77
N ILE A 192 -22.95 17.81 -12.94
CA ILE A 192 -22.21 18.69 -12.04
C ILE A 192 -21.72 19.92 -12.83
N LYS A 193 -22.34 21.08 -12.57
CA LYS A 193 -22.00 22.32 -13.27
C LYS A 193 -20.54 22.73 -12.99
N GLU A 194 -19.79 22.99 -14.07
CA GLU A 194 -18.42 23.47 -14.00
C GLU A 194 -18.32 24.82 -13.29
N ASN A 195 -17.30 24.96 -12.44
CA ASN A 195 -16.88 26.18 -11.80
C ASN A 195 -15.35 26.22 -11.67
N SER A 196 -14.81 27.24 -11.01
CA SER A 196 -13.36 27.50 -11.00
C SER A 196 -12.51 26.49 -10.19
N HIS A 197 -13.11 25.61 -9.38
CA HIS A 197 -12.35 24.71 -8.48
C HIS A 197 -12.80 23.25 -8.52
N ASN A 198 -13.86 22.92 -9.28
CA ASN A 198 -14.42 21.57 -9.32
C ASN A 198 -14.03 20.74 -10.54
N LYS A 199 -12.97 21.12 -11.26
CA LYS A 199 -12.45 20.33 -12.38
C LYS A 199 -11.70 19.10 -11.85
N PHE A 200 -12.01 17.94 -12.44
CA PHE A 200 -11.40 16.67 -12.12
C PHE A 200 -10.34 16.29 -13.15
N GLU A 201 -9.17 15.86 -12.68
CA GLU A 201 -8.04 15.43 -13.49
C GLU A 201 -7.43 14.17 -12.87
N PHE A 202 -7.25 13.14 -13.67
CA PHE A 202 -6.63 11.90 -13.23
C PHE A 202 -5.11 12.07 -13.09
N LYS A 203 -4.60 11.85 -11.88
CA LYS A 203 -3.17 11.73 -11.62
C LYS A 203 -2.79 10.28 -11.40
N LYS A 204 -1.78 9.79 -12.11
CA LYS A 204 -1.22 8.46 -11.86
C LYS A 204 -0.41 8.49 -10.57
N PHE A 205 -0.63 7.51 -9.71
CA PHE A 205 0.19 7.31 -8.51
C PHE A 205 1.28 6.29 -8.83
N ASN A 206 2.52 6.59 -8.43
CA ASN A 206 3.60 5.62 -8.55
C ASN A 206 3.55 4.61 -7.39
N ASN A 207 4.03 3.39 -7.66
CA ASN A 207 4.00 2.30 -6.68
C ASN A 207 4.79 2.64 -5.41
N GLU A 208 5.85 3.45 -5.50
CA GLU A 208 6.62 3.89 -4.33
C GLU A 208 5.75 4.71 -3.35
N SER A 209 4.93 5.63 -3.86
CA SER A 209 4.03 6.46 -3.04
C SER A 209 2.93 5.62 -2.40
N ILE A 210 2.38 4.66 -3.15
CA ILE A 210 1.35 3.72 -2.68
C ILE A 210 1.92 2.83 -1.56
N VAL A 211 3.06 2.19 -1.81
CA VAL A 211 3.76 1.35 -0.84
C VAL A 211 4.14 2.13 0.41
N LYS A 212 4.62 3.37 0.25
CA LYS A 212 4.95 4.23 1.39
C LYS A 212 3.72 4.55 2.23
N LYS A 213 2.54 4.72 1.62
CA LYS A 213 1.28 4.88 2.34
C LYS A 213 0.93 3.62 3.12
N TYR A 214 1.01 2.44 2.51
CA TYR A 214 0.68 1.16 3.15
C TYR A 214 1.58 0.84 4.35
N ILE A 215 2.91 0.96 4.18
CA ILE A 215 3.86 0.70 5.27
C ILE A 215 3.72 1.73 6.40
N THR A 216 3.40 2.98 6.08
CA THR A 216 3.16 4.02 7.09
C THR A 216 1.89 3.72 7.90
N TYR A 217 0.80 3.37 7.21
CA TYR A 217 -0.44 2.96 7.85
C TYR A 217 -0.23 1.76 8.79
N TYR A 218 0.39 0.70 8.27
CA TYR A 218 0.64 -0.50 9.04
C TYR A 218 1.55 -0.25 10.25
N THR A 219 2.63 0.53 10.08
CA THR A 219 3.55 0.89 11.18
C THR A 219 2.86 1.74 12.24
N GLY A 220 1.92 2.61 11.86
CA GLY A 220 1.11 3.36 12.83
C GLY A 220 0.14 2.44 13.59
N LEU A 221 -0.48 1.47 12.92
CA LEU A 221 -1.27 0.43 13.59
C LEU A 221 -0.44 -0.38 14.59
N GLN A 222 0.79 -0.78 14.25
CA GLN A 222 1.66 -1.49 15.20
C GLN A 222 1.88 -0.71 16.50
N LYS A 223 1.86 0.62 16.47
CA LYS A 223 2.04 1.46 17.66
C LYS A 223 0.75 1.69 18.42
N ASN A 224 -0.35 1.92 17.71
CA ASN A 224 -1.56 2.49 18.29
C ASN A 224 -2.77 1.55 18.28
N ASN A 225 -2.77 0.54 17.40
CA ASN A 225 -3.78 -0.52 17.33
C ASN A 225 -3.14 -1.86 16.92
N PRO A 226 -2.34 -2.48 17.83
CA PRO A 226 -1.58 -3.68 17.51
C PRO A 226 -2.46 -4.90 17.21
N GLU A 227 -3.70 -4.94 17.69
CA GLU A 227 -4.66 -6.01 17.38
C GLU A 227 -4.96 -6.01 15.88
N LYS A 228 -5.34 -4.85 15.32
CA LYS A 228 -5.58 -4.71 13.88
C LYS A 228 -4.32 -4.98 13.05
N ALA A 229 -3.15 -4.52 13.50
CA ALA A 229 -1.89 -4.83 12.82
C ALA A 229 -1.62 -6.34 12.79
N TYR A 230 -1.89 -7.05 13.89
CA TYR A 230 -1.75 -8.50 13.95
C TYR A 230 -2.70 -9.22 13.00
N GLU A 231 -3.96 -8.78 12.92
CA GLU A 231 -4.96 -9.33 12.00
C GLU A 231 -4.52 -9.23 10.54
N MET A 232 -3.86 -8.11 10.17
CA MET A 232 -3.34 -7.85 8.82
C MET A 232 -2.09 -8.67 8.44
N LEU A 233 -1.52 -9.48 9.33
CA LEU A 233 -0.44 -10.39 8.92
C LEU A 233 -0.98 -11.50 8.02
N ASP A 234 -0.19 -11.87 7.00
CA ASP A 234 -0.46 -13.09 6.21
C ASP A 234 -0.60 -14.31 7.14
N ASN A 235 -1.55 -15.20 6.85
CA ASN A 235 -1.92 -16.27 7.78
C ASN A 235 -0.83 -17.34 7.91
N GLU A 236 -0.18 -17.73 6.82
CA GLU A 236 0.95 -18.68 6.87
C GLU A 236 2.12 -18.05 7.62
N TYR A 237 2.42 -16.79 7.33
CA TYR A 237 3.44 -16.04 8.04
C TYR A 237 3.16 -15.95 9.55
N LYS A 238 1.93 -15.58 9.93
CA LYS A 238 1.48 -15.43 11.32
C LYS A 238 1.60 -16.73 12.11
N GLU A 239 1.29 -17.86 11.48
CA GLU A 239 1.48 -19.19 12.06
C GLU A 239 2.97 -19.51 12.25
N ILE A 240 3.78 -19.37 11.21
CA ILE A 240 5.22 -19.71 11.28
C ILE A 240 5.96 -18.82 12.26
N ARG A 241 5.76 -17.51 12.14
CA ARG A 241 6.51 -16.48 12.85
C ARG A 241 6.08 -16.32 14.30
N PHE A 242 4.78 -16.27 14.53
CA PHE A 242 4.21 -15.92 15.83
C PHE A 242 3.44 -17.08 16.48
N GLN A 243 3.37 -18.25 15.84
CA GLN A 243 2.65 -19.43 16.33
C GLN A 243 1.16 -19.16 16.59
N ASN A 244 0.55 -18.27 15.80
CA ASN A 244 -0.80 -17.78 16.03
C ASN A 244 -1.03 -17.23 17.45
N ASN A 245 0.04 -16.72 18.08
CA ASN A 245 0.01 -16.16 19.43
C ASN A 245 0.25 -14.65 19.38
N TYR A 246 -0.79 -13.89 19.70
CA TYR A 246 -0.75 -12.43 19.73
C TYR A 246 0.29 -11.87 20.71
N ASN A 247 0.57 -12.54 21.85
CA ASN A 247 1.58 -12.06 22.80
C ASN A 247 3.00 -12.14 22.22
N ASN A 248 3.29 -13.11 21.35
CA ASN A 248 4.57 -13.17 20.64
C ASN A 248 4.73 -11.97 19.69
N PHE A 249 3.64 -11.57 19.03
CA PHE A 249 3.62 -10.37 18.20
C PHE A 249 3.78 -9.09 19.02
N LEU A 250 3.07 -8.97 20.15
CA LEU A 250 3.21 -7.86 21.08
C LEU A 250 4.65 -7.71 21.59
N TYR A 251 5.30 -8.82 21.94
CA TYR A 251 6.71 -8.81 22.32
C TYR A 251 7.58 -8.26 21.19
N TYR A 252 7.41 -8.78 19.97
CA TYR A 252 8.16 -8.31 18.80
C TYR A 252 8.00 -6.80 18.55
N ILE A 253 6.77 -6.29 18.49
CA ILE A 253 6.54 -4.86 18.21
C ILE A 253 7.09 -3.98 19.35
N ASN A 254 6.99 -4.41 20.60
CA ASN A 254 7.55 -3.68 21.75
C ASN A 254 9.06 -3.59 21.63
N GLN A 255 9.73 -4.69 21.31
CA GLN A 255 11.18 -4.71 21.10
C GLN A 255 11.60 -3.85 19.90
N MET A 256 10.85 -3.89 18.79
CA MET A 256 11.11 -3.03 17.62
C MET A 256 10.92 -1.55 17.95
N ASN A 257 9.90 -1.20 18.72
CA ASN A 257 9.62 0.18 19.14
C ASN A 257 10.64 0.72 20.15
N SER A 258 10.89 0.00 21.26
CA SER A 258 11.81 0.42 22.31
C SER A 258 13.25 0.60 21.80
N ASN A 259 13.61 -0.09 20.72
CA ASN A 259 14.92 0.02 20.08
C ASN A 259 14.91 0.89 18.82
N SER A 260 13.84 1.65 18.56
CA SER A 260 13.72 2.56 17.41
C SER A 260 14.01 1.90 16.06
N LYS A 261 13.63 0.62 15.90
CA LYS A 261 13.88 -0.16 14.70
C LYS A 261 12.78 -0.10 13.67
N LEU A 262 11.55 0.29 14.03
CA LEU A 262 10.52 0.53 13.02
C LEU A 262 10.96 1.65 12.06
N ASP A 263 10.66 1.44 10.79
CA ASP A 263 11.10 2.29 9.69
C ASP A 263 10.18 2.12 8.49
N THR A 264 9.92 3.23 7.82
CA THR A 264 9.04 3.36 6.65
C THR A 264 9.76 4.02 5.48
N ASN A 265 11.01 4.46 5.65
CA ASN A 265 11.80 5.06 4.58
C ASN A 265 12.32 3.96 3.66
N LEU A 266 11.98 4.04 2.37
CA LEU A 266 12.32 3.02 1.39
C LEU A 266 13.78 3.15 0.96
N LYS A 267 14.50 2.03 1.00
CA LYS A 267 15.84 1.87 0.41
C LYS A 267 15.79 1.14 -0.92
N SER A 268 14.88 0.18 -1.04
CA SER A 268 14.58 -0.48 -2.31
C SER A 268 13.16 -1.03 -2.33
N LEU A 269 12.55 -1.01 -3.50
CA LEU A 269 11.26 -1.61 -3.81
C LEU A 269 11.43 -2.58 -4.98
N SER A 270 10.76 -3.72 -4.92
CA SER A 270 10.65 -4.66 -6.03
C SER A 270 9.24 -5.24 -6.06
N GLU A 271 8.73 -5.48 -7.26
CA GLU A 271 7.40 -6.05 -7.49
C GLU A 271 7.51 -7.54 -7.79
N GLY A 272 6.47 -8.28 -7.44
CA GLY A 272 6.37 -9.70 -7.67
C GLY A 272 4.94 -10.21 -7.52
N SER A 273 4.81 -11.52 -7.38
CA SER A 273 3.54 -12.14 -7.07
C SER A 273 3.68 -13.15 -5.93
N TYR A 274 2.69 -13.17 -5.05
CA TYR A 274 2.55 -14.15 -3.97
C TYR A 274 1.17 -14.78 -4.06
N ASN A 275 1.12 -16.10 -4.26
CA ASN A 275 -0.14 -16.85 -4.45
C ASN A 275 -1.09 -16.25 -5.50
N GLY A 276 -0.54 -15.70 -6.58
CA GLY A 276 -1.30 -15.09 -7.67
C GLY A 276 -1.76 -13.65 -7.42
N LYS A 277 -1.45 -13.07 -6.26
CA LYS A 277 -1.71 -11.66 -5.91
C LYS A 277 -0.49 -10.80 -6.16
N GLU A 278 -0.72 -9.49 -6.32
CA GLU A 278 0.37 -8.50 -6.43
C GLU A 278 1.13 -8.42 -5.11
N ALA A 279 2.46 -8.38 -5.19
CA ALA A 279 3.31 -8.32 -4.01
C ALA A 279 4.42 -7.28 -4.16
N TYR A 280 4.61 -6.48 -3.11
CA TYR A 280 5.68 -5.49 -3.02
C TYR A 280 6.72 -5.93 -1.99
N ILE A 281 7.94 -6.20 -2.44
CA ILE A 281 9.08 -6.57 -1.61
C ILE A 281 9.88 -5.31 -1.28
N ILE A 282 9.98 -5.01 0.00
CA ILE A 282 10.50 -3.74 0.51
C ILE A 282 11.74 -3.99 1.34
N LYS A 283 12.74 -3.13 1.13
CA LYS A 283 13.83 -2.91 2.08
C LYS A 283 13.78 -1.47 2.54
N THR A 284 13.85 -1.24 3.85
CA THR A 284 13.94 0.12 4.39
C THR A 284 15.37 0.59 4.59
N GLU A 285 15.57 1.87 4.91
CA GLU A 285 16.88 2.45 5.20
C GLU A 285 17.57 1.76 6.39
N LYS A 286 16.80 1.35 7.40
CA LYS A 286 17.25 0.52 8.54
C LYS A 286 17.34 -0.98 8.23
N ASP A 287 17.29 -1.36 6.96
CA ASP A 287 17.38 -2.73 6.45
C ASP A 287 16.25 -3.67 6.94
N ASN A 288 15.12 -3.14 7.43
CA ASN A 288 13.92 -3.94 7.65
C ASN A 288 13.38 -4.48 6.33
N ARG A 289 12.79 -5.68 6.39
CA ARG A 289 12.21 -6.37 5.24
C ARG A 289 10.71 -6.47 5.43
N TYR A 290 9.96 -6.02 4.43
CA TYR A 290 8.51 -6.21 4.40
C TYR A 290 8.11 -6.79 3.06
N THR A 291 7.08 -7.63 3.06
CA THR A 291 6.34 -7.92 1.84
C THR A 291 4.89 -7.53 2.07
N ILE A 292 4.37 -6.66 1.21
CA ILE A 292 2.95 -6.32 1.15
C ILE A 292 2.33 -7.20 0.09
N ILE A 293 1.25 -7.91 0.42
CA ILE A 293 0.48 -8.71 -0.53
C ILE A 293 -0.88 -8.01 -0.69
N GLU A 294 -1.08 -7.36 -1.84
CA GLU A 294 -2.26 -6.53 -2.11
C GLU A 294 -3.33 -7.33 -2.85
N ASP A 295 -4.58 -7.16 -2.42
CA ASP A 295 -5.77 -7.67 -3.11
C ASP A 295 -6.52 -6.56 -3.85
N SER A 296 -6.69 -5.41 -3.19
CA SER A 296 -7.24 -4.18 -3.75
C SER A 296 -6.68 -2.98 -2.97
N PRO A 297 -6.87 -1.72 -3.44
CA PRO A 297 -6.33 -0.55 -2.76
C PRO A 297 -6.68 -0.53 -1.26
N MET A 298 -5.67 -0.39 -0.40
CA MET A 298 -5.77 -0.44 1.07
C MET A 298 -6.27 -1.78 1.67
N GLU A 299 -6.47 -2.82 0.85
CA GLU A 299 -6.74 -4.20 1.26
C GLU A 299 -5.52 -5.07 0.99
N PHE A 300 -4.70 -5.24 2.03
CA PHE A 300 -3.44 -5.96 1.93
C PHE A 300 -3.10 -6.72 3.22
N THR A 301 -2.20 -7.69 3.06
CA THR A 301 -1.58 -8.40 4.19
C THR A 301 -0.07 -8.17 4.23
N MET A 302 0.52 -8.42 5.40
CA MET A 302 1.92 -8.14 5.68
C MET A 302 2.73 -9.39 6.03
N ILE A 303 3.96 -9.45 5.51
CA ILE A 303 5.05 -10.30 5.98
C ILE A 303 6.17 -9.35 6.46
N LEU A 304 6.72 -9.59 7.66
CA LEU A 304 7.65 -8.65 8.32
C LEU A 304 9.13 -9.09 8.32
N ASP A 305 9.45 -10.13 7.56
CA ASP A 305 10.82 -10.59 7.32
C ASP A 305 10.96 -11.31 5.97
N ASP A 306 12.17 -11.74 5.64
CA ASP A 306 12.49 -12.44 4.38
C ASP A 306 12.96 -13.90 4.57
N TYR A 307 12.73 -14.50 5.75
CA TYR A 307 13.31 -15.81 6.10
C TYR A 307 12.35 -16.81 6.79
N SER A 308 11.19 -16.34 7.25
CA SER A 308 10.19 -17.20 7.90
C SER A 308 9.51 -18.11 6.86
N ILE A 309 8.97 -17.54 5.77
CA ILE A 309 8.35 -18.31 4.69
C ILE A 309 9.43 -18.87 3.76
N VAL A 310 9.48 -20.20 3.63
CA VAL A 310 10.48 -20.91 2.83
C VAL A 310 9.90 -21.22 1.45
N THR A 311 10.26 -20.40 0.46
CA THR A 311 9.80 -20.56 -0.93
C THR A 311 10.41 -21.78 -1.62
N GLU A 312 9.72 -22.31 -2.63
CA GLU A 312 10.23 -23.44 -3.43
C GLU A 312 11.51 -23.06 -4.21
N SER A 313 11.61 -21.81 -4.67
CA SER A 313 12.83 -21.28 -5.29
C SER A 313 14.01 -21.31 -4.30
N PHE A 314 13.78 -20.91 -3.05
CA PHE A 314 14.80 -21.00 -2.00
C PHE A 314 15.21 -22.45 -1.73
N LYS A 315 14.26 -23.38 -1.55
CA LYS A 315 14.54 -24.82 -1.32
C LYS A 315 15.42 -25.39 -2.42
N ASN A 316 15.07 -25.13 -3.67
CA ASN A 316 15.83 -25.60 -4.84
C ASN A 316 17.25 -25.03 -4.88
N LYS A 317 17.42 -23.74 -4.60
CA LYS A 317 18.75 -23.09 -4.54
C LYS A 317 19.58 -23.63 -3.38
N TYR A 318 18.97 -23.82 -2.21
CA TYR A 318 19.61 -24.34 -1.01
C TYR A 318 20.10 -25.78 -1.21
N LYS A 319 19.24 -26.67 -1.74
CA LYS A 319 19.58 -28.08 -2.01
C LYS A 319 20.75 -28.24 -2.97
N LYS A 320 20.85 -27.38 -3.99
CA LYS A 320 21.94 -27.36 -4.98
C LYS A 320 23.22 -26.68 -4.46
N SER A 321 23.18 -26.02 -3.31
CA SER A 321 24.32 -25.30 -2.76
C SER A 321 25.31 -26.22 -2.06
N THR A 322 26.58 -25.80 -2.01
CA THR A 322 27.60 -26.48 -1.21
C THR A 322 27.29 -26.32 0.28
N ASP A 323 27.81 -27.22 1.11
CA ASP A 323 27.57 -27.15 2.56
C ASP A 323 28.04 -25.82 3.14
N THR A 324 29.22 -25.31 2.78
CA THR A 324 29.69 -23.98 3.20
C THR A 324 28.69 -22.87 2.88
N LYS A 325 28.06 -22.90 1.69
CA LYS A 325 27.02 -21.92 1.31
C LYS A 325 25.74 -22.11 2.12
N LYS A 326 25.34 -23.36 2.39
CA LYS A 326 24.20 -23.67 3.27
C LYS A 326 24.44 -23.17 4.69
N ILE A 327 25.64 -23.39 5.24
CA ILE A 327 26.04 -22.89 6.56
C ILE A 327 26.01 -21.36 6.60
N ALA A 328 26.58 -20.67 5.61
CA ALA A 328 26.50 -19.21 5.54
C ALA A 328 25.05 -18.71 5.47
N THR A 329 24.19 -19.39 4.71
CA THR A 329 22.75 -19.09 4.63
C THR A 329 22.04 -19.29 5.97
N ASN A 330 22.36 -20.36 6.70
CA ASN A 330 21.78 -20.65 8.00
C ASN A 330 22.23 -19.63 9.06
N VAL A 331 23.51 -19.21 9.04
CA VAL A 331 24.01 -18.14 9.91
C VAL A 331 23.28 -16.82 9.61
N ASP A 332 23.06 -16.48 8.34
CA ASP A 332 22.29 -15.28 7.98
C ASP A 332 20.87 -15.33 8.56
N LYS A 333 20.18 -16.47 8.44
CA LYS A 333 18.86 -16.66 9.05
C LYS A 333 18.90 -16.45 10.58
N VAL A 334 19.89 -17.03 11.26
CA VAL A 334 20.05 -16.86 12.73
C VAL A 334 20.30 -15.40 13.10
N MET A 335 21.16 -14.70 12.38
CA MET A 335 21.45 -13.29 12.66
C MET A 335 20.25 -12.38 12.39
N LYS A 336 19.45 -12.67 11.35
CA LYS A 336 18.19 -11.99 11.09
C LYS A 336 17.15 -12.26 12.18
N MET A 337 17.06 -13.50 12.68
CA MET A 337 16.23 -13.86 13.83
C MET A 337 16.60 -13.03 15.07
N ILE A 338 17.90 -12.94 15.38
CA ILE A 338 18.38 -12.11 16.50
C ILE A 338 18.02 -10.63 16.29
N ASN A 339 18.29 -10.07 15.10
CA ASN A 339 18.05 -8.65 14.80
C ASN A 339 16.57 -8.25 14.77
N THR A 340 15.67 -9.21 14.54
CA THR A 340 14.21 -8.99 14.49
C THR A 340 13.50 -9.59 15.69
N TYR A 341 14.23 -9.95 16.75
CA TYR A 341 13.68 -10.49 18.00
C TYR A 341 12.82 -11.75 17.83
N ASP A 342 13.16 -12.61 16.86
CA ASP A 342 12.53 -13.92 16.66
C ASP A 342 13.03 -14.96 17.65
N TYR A 343 12.85 -14.71 18.95
CA TYR A 343 13.42 -15.60 19.94
C TYR A 343 12.68 -16.92 20.04
N VAL A 344 11.41 -16.96 19.64
CA VAL A 344 10.64 -18.20 19.53
C VAL A 344 11.17 -19.08 18.39
N GLY A 345 11.32 -18.51 17.18
CA GLY A 345 11.92 -19.21 16.05
C GLY A 345 13.35 -19.66 16.34
N LEU A 346 14.16 -18.78 16.95
CA LEU A 346 15.53 -19.09 17.33
C LEU A 346 15.62 -20.21 18.38
N TYR A 347 14.74 -20.20 19.39
CA TYR A 347 14.66 -21.24 20.43
C TYR A 347 14.27 -22.61 19.86
N ASN A 348 13.55 -22.63 18.75
CA ASN A 348 13.18 -23.86 18.03
C ASN A 348 14.30 -24.39 17.12
N LEU A 349 15.31 -23.56 16.79
CA LEU A 349 16.50 -24.01 16.07
C LEU A 349 17.59 -24.59 16.99
N LEU A 350 17.50 -24.41 18.30
CA LEU A 350 18.50 -24.96 19.22
C LEU A 350 18.50 -26.50 19.16
N ASP A 351 19.69 -27.11 19.14
CA ASP A 351 19.84 -28.54 19.30
C ASP A 351 19.16 -29.03 20.60
N TYR A 352 18.46 -30.17 20.55
CA TYR A 352 17.56 -30.61 21.63
C TYR A 352 18.29 -30.79 22.97
N ASP A 353 19.42 -31.50 22.98
CA ASP A 353 20.16 -31.76 24.22
C ASP A 353 20.83 -30.47 24.72
N TYR A 354 21.39 -29.68 23.81
CA TYR A 354 21.98 -28.38 24.15
C TYR A 354 20.94 -27.41 24.75
N LYS A 355 19.75 -27.33 24.15
CA LYS A 355 18.61 -26.54 24.62
C LYS A 355 18.20 -26.94 26.03
N ASN A 356 18.00 -28.23 26.28
CA ASN A 356 17.57 -28.71 27.60
C ASN A 356 18.61 -28.48 28.69
N ASN A 357 19.90 -28.55 28.34
CA ASN A 357 20.99 -28.38 29.30
C ASN A 357 21.33 -26.91 29.59
N ASN A 358 21.10 -25.98 28.66
CA ASN A 358 21.55 -24.59 28.78
C ASN A 358 20.42 -23.56 28.78
N PHE A 359 19.27 -23.88 28.19
CA PHE A 359 18.14 -22.97 27.97
C PHE A 359 16.82 -23.65 28.35
N ALA A 360 16.67 -23.95 29.64
CA ALA A 360 15.49 -24.65 30.18
C ALA A 360 14.15 -23.99 29.85
N ASN A 361 14.14 -22.69 29.55
CA ASN A 361 13.02 -21.95 28.99
C ASN A 361 13.51 -20.83 28.06
N ILE A 362 12.58 -20.19 27.36
CA ILE A 362 12.89 -19.12 26.40
C ILE A 362 13.48 -17.87 27.06
N ASP A 363 13.12 -17.54 28.30
CA ASP A 363 13.63 -16.35 29.00
C ASP A 363 15.15 -16.43 29.23
N ILE A 364 15.67 -17.64 29.49
CA ILE A 364 17.11 -17.87 29.61
C ILE A 364 17.81 -17.62 28.27
N LEU A 365 17.21 -18.02 27.14
CA LEU A 365 17.75 -17.71 25.82
C LEU A 365 17.73 -16.19 25.58
N ILE A 366 16.62 -15.51 25.90
CA ILE A 366 16.50 -14.06 25.72
C ILE A 366 17.60 -13.32 26.48
N ASN A 367 17.83 -13.68 27.75
CA ASN A 367 18.90 -13.10 28.56
C ASN A 367 20.27 -13.36 27.94
N TYR A 368 20.54 -14.61 27.53
CA TYR A 368 21.79 -14.94 26.85
C TYR A 368 22.00 -14.08 25.60
N ILE A 369 20.98 -13.93 24.74
CA ILE A 369 21.10 -13.12 23.53
C ILE A 369 21.37 -11.65 23.88
N ASN A 370 20.65 -11.08 24.85
CA ASN A 370 20.86 -9.70 25.29
C ASN A 370 22.25 -9.44 25.89
N ASP A 371 22.83 -10.44 26.58
CA ASP A 371 24.17 -10.35 27.17
C ASP A 371 25.28 -10.54 26.13
N ASN A 372 25.00 -11.20 25.01
CA ASN A 372 26.01 -11.64 24.05
C ASN A 372 25.97 -10.90 22.71
N PHE A 373 24.82 -10.34 22.34
CA PHE A 373 24.59 -9.65 21.08
C PHE A 373 24.10 -8.23 21.34
N TYR A 374 24.21 -7.38 20.32
CA TYR A 374 23.70 -6.02 20.38
C TYR A 374 22.23 -5.98 19.96
N ASN A 375 21.59 -4.82 20.13
CA ASN A 375 20.26 -4.62 19.56
C ASN A 375 20.36 -4.65 18.03
N SER A 376 21.28 -3.91 17.43
CA SER A 376 21.58 -3.99 15.99
C SER A 376 22.87 -4.75 15.79
N ASN A 377 22.83 -5.86 15.04
CA ASN A 377 24.01 -6.69 14.80
C ASN A 377 24.34 -6.65 13.31
N ILE A 378 25.44 -5.98 12.99
CA ILE A 378 26.10 -6.18 11.71
C ILE A 378 27.13 -7.27 11.90
N TYR A 379 27.28 -8.17 10.94
CA TYR A 379 28.13 -9.34 11.15
C TYR A 379 28.88 -9.76 9.90
N GLU A 380 30.02 -10.40 10.11
CA GLU A 380 30.86 -10.97 9.06
C GLU A 380 31.23 -12.41 9.42
N ILE A 381 31.02 -13.34 8.48
CA ILE A 381 31.47 -14.73 8.62
C ILE A 381 32.95 -14.80 8.25
N LYS A 382 33.81 -15.05 9.24
CA LYS A 382 35.26 -15.14 9.04
C LYS A 382 35.71 -16.51 8.56
N ASN A 383 35.11 -17.56 9.10
CA ASN A 383 35.50 -18.92 8.78
C ASN A 383 34.36 -19.92 9.00
N ILE A 384 34.39 -21.01 8.25
CA ILE A 384 33.50 -22.17 8.42
C ILE A 384 34.40 -23.41 8.44
N LYS A 385 34.48 -24.06 9.61
CA LYS A 385 35.27 -25.26 9.83
C LYS A 385 34.35 -26.47 10.00
N THR A 386 34.70 -27.60 9.41
CA THR A 386 34.02 -28.87 9.67
C THR A 386 34.59 -29.49 10.94
N GLN A 387 33.72 -29.91 11.86
CA GLN A 387 34.09 -30.67 13.06
C GLN A 387 33.11 -31.83 13.23
N ASN A 388 33.59 -33.06 13.01
CA ASN A 388 32.76 -34.27 12.97
C ASN A 388 31.61 -34.13 11.96
N ASN A 389 30.36 -34.23 12.43
CA ASN A 389 29.14 -34.10 11.61
C ASN A 389 28.51 -32.70 11.72
N SER A 390 29.24 -31.72 12.24
CA SER A 390 28.78 -30.34 12.43
C SER A 390 29.76 -29.34 11.79
N TYR A 391 29.33 -28.10 11.66
CA TYR A 391 30.12 -27.00 11.12
C TYR A 391 30.20 -25.87 12.14
N ILE A 392 31.39 -25.39 12.44
CA ILE A 392 31.61 -24.22 13.29
C ILE A 392 31.75 -23.01 12.38
N SER A 393 30.82 -22.06 12.49
CA SER A 393 30.96 -20.75 11.89
C SER A 393 31.51 -19.74 12.89
N GLU A 394 32.68 -19.19 12.60
CA GLU A 394 33.29 -18.09 13.37
C GLU A 394 32.82 -16.76 12.78
N ILE A 395 32.11 -15.96 13.59
CA ILE A 395 31.56 -14.67 13.16
C ILE A 395 32.11 -13.52 14.00
N LYS A 396 32.28 -12.36 13.35
CA LYS A 396 32.46 -11.08 14.03
C LYS A 396 31.13 -10.35 14.06
N VAL A 397 30.77 -9.81 15.21
CA VAL A 397 29.53 -9.05 15.41
C VAL A 397 29.87 -7.64 15.86
N TYR A 398 29.34 -6.67 15.14
CA TYR A 398 29.53 -5.23 15.32
C TYR A 398 28.20 -4.59 15.74
N LYS A 399 28.29 -3.52 16.52
CA LYS A 399 27.11 -2.83 17.06
C LYS A 399 26.39 -1.94 16.05
N ASN A 400 27.12 -1.13 15.28
CA ASN A 400 26.49 -0.13 14.40
C ASN A 400 27.05 -0.12 12.98
N ASN A 401 28.33 -0.41 12.79
CA ASN A 401 28.97 -0.48 11.47
C ASN A 401 30.13 -1.50 11.45
N GLU A 402 30.50 -2.00 10.25
CA GLU A 402 31.59 -2.96 10.06
C GLU A 402 32.99 -2.38 10.34
N GLN A 403 33.10 -1.06 10.49
CA GLN A 403 34.34 -0.33 10.81
C GLN A 403 34.48 -0.06 12.32
N ASP A 404 33.51 -0.47 13.14
CA ASP A 404 33.55 -0.29 14.58
C ASP A 404 34.72 -1.09 15.15
N SER A 405 35.56 -0.43 15.95
CA SER A 405 36.69 -1.08 16.63
C SER A 405 36.24 -2.06 17.71
N GLU A 406 35.02 -1.88 18.23
CA GLU A 406 34.37 -2.78 19.18
C GLU A 406 33.57 -3.84 18.43
N TYR A 407 34.03 -5.09 18.53
CA TYR A 407 33.34 -6.26 17.99
C TYR A 407 33.46 -7.45 18.93
N ASN A 408 32.44 -8.30 18.92
CA ASN A 408 32.45 -9.58 19.61
C ASN A 408 32.73 -10.70 18.61
N ASN A 409 33.66 -11.60 18.96
CA ASN A 409 33.78 -12.86 18.25
C ASN A 409 32.77 -13.84 18.83
N LYS A 410 31.97 -14.46 17.98
CA LYS A 410 30.99 -15.49 18.36
C LYS A 410 31.20 -16.72 17.49
N LYS A 411 30.79 -17.87 18.01
CA LYS A 411 30.72 -19.10 17.23
C LYS A 411 29.29 -19.59 17.20
N ILE A 412 28.86 -20.02 16.01
CA ILE A 412 27.60 -20.72 15.82
C ILE A 412 27.94 -22.09 15.24
N ILE A 413 27.67 -23.13 16.01
CA ILE A 413 27.79 -24.51 15.53
C ILE A 413 26.48 -24.86 14.84
N ILE A 414 26.55 -25.35 13.61
CA ILE A 414 25.38 -25.74 12.81
C ILE A 414 25.49 -27.21 12.44
N LYS A 415 24.39 -27.93 12.65
CA LYS A 415 24.21 -29.29 12.15
C LYS A 415 23.13 -29.29 11.08
N LEU A 416 23.48 -29.70 9.86
CA LEU A 416 22.53 -29.79 8.75
C LEU A 416 21.59 -30.99 8.96
N GLY A 417 20.31 -30.78 8.69
CA GLY A 417 19.28 -31.81 8.63
C GLY A 417 18.80 -32.06 7.21
N GLU A 418 17.63 -32.69 7.09
CA GLU A 418 16.97 -32.90 5.80
C GLU A 418 16.40 -31.58 5.24
N ASP A 419 16.35 -31.47 3.91
CA ASP A 419 15.89 -30.30 3.16
C ASP A 419 16.58 -28.98 3.56
N THR A 420 15.85 -28.10 4.26
CA THR A 420 16.34 -26.80 4.76
C THR A 420 16.44 -26.77 6.28
N ASN A 421 16.23 -27.92 6.95
CA ASN A 421 16.27 -28.01 8.41
C ASN A 421 17.71 -28.00 8.91
N PHE A 422 17.92 -27.38 10.06
CA PHE A 422 19.21 -27.38 10.75
C PHE A 422 18.99 -27.11 12.24
N THR A 423 19.96 -27.49 13.05
CA THR A 423 20.04 -27.10 14.46
C THR A 423 21.28 -26.28 14.75
N ILE A 424 21.23 -25.48 15.81
CA ILE A 424 22.31 -24.59 16.22
C ILE A 424 22.72 -24.79 17.69
N LEU A 425 23.98 -24.48 17.97
CA LEU A 425 24.51 -24.25 19.30
C LEU A 425 25.31 -22.94 19.29
N PHE A 426 25.23 -22.16 20.36
CA PHE A 426 26.05 -20.95 20.54
C PHE A 426 27.29 -21.26 21.39
N GLU A 427 28.43 -20.68 20.99
CA GLU A 427 29.70 -20.73 21.71
C GLU A 427 30.36 -19.34 21.84
#